data_AF-A0A925KDJ4-F1
#
_entry.id   AF-A0A925KDJ4-F1
#
_cell.length_a   1.000
_cell.length_b   1.000
_cell.length_c   1.000
_cell.angle_alpha   90.00
_cell.angle_beta   90.00
_cell.angle_gamma   90.00
#
_symmetry.space_group_name_H-M   'P 1'
#
loop_
_entity.id
_entity.type
_entity.pdbx_description
1 polymer ?
#
loop_
_entity_poly.entity_id
_entity_poly.type
_entity_poly.pdbx_seq_one_letter_code
_entity_poly.pdbx_strand_id
1 'polypeptide(L)'
;MAAGNTAPRRWLRHLPALAAGWLLAAAWGSVVQTQFNLQALVALGVPVPPGLRALTTLQDLAGFAPVYAGILAAGWLPALGLAAGLARRW
;
A
#
# COMPACT_ATOMS: atom_id res chain seq x y z
N MET A 1 -20.01 -29.41 29.44
CA MET A 1 -18.92 -28.42 29.28
C MET A 1 -18.59 -28.35 27.80
N ALA A 2 -18.97 -27.26 27.13
CA ALA A 2 -18.80 -27.10 25.69
C ALA A 2 -17.31 -26.99 25.33
N ALA A 3 -16.86 -27.81 24.39
CA ALA A 3 -15.54 -27.70 23.80
C ALA A 3 -15.45 -26.35 23.08
N GLY A 4 -14.68 -25.42 23.65
CA GLY A 4 -14.33 -24.16 23.00
C GLY A 4 -13.57 -24.47 21.72
N ASN A 5 -14.23 -24.25 20.58
CA ASN A 5 -13.69 -24.46 19.25
C ASN A 5 -12.47 -23.54 19.04
N THR A 6 -11.26 -24.06 19.24
CA THR A 6 -10.01 -23.32 19.07
C THR A 6 -9.63 -23.26 17.60
N ALA A 7 -10.27 -22.37 16.85
CA ALA A 7 -9.73 -21.92 15.56
C ALA A 7 -9.33 -20.43 15.57
N PRO A 8 -8.22 -19.98 16.21
CA PRO A 8 -7.82 -18.57 16.09
C PRO A 8 -6.41 -18.31 15.50
N ARG A 9 -5.63 -19.31 15.06
CA ARG A 9 -4.20 -19.07 14.72
C ARG A 9 -3.81 -19.14 13.25
N ARG A 10 -4.60 -19.78 12.39
CA ARG A 10 -4.21 -20.00 10.98
C ARG A 10 -4.29 -18.72 10.12
N TRP A 11 -5.15 -17.77 10.45
CA TRP A 11 -5.25 -16.47 9.77
C TRP A 11 -4.03 -15.57 10.04
N LEU A 12 -3.51 -15.61 11.27
CA LEU A 12 -2.37 -14.79 11.69
C LEU A 12 -1.12 -15.06 10.84
N ARG A 13 -0.99 -16.25 10.24
CA ARG A 13 0.12 -16.59 9.34
C ARG A 13 0.15 -15.76 8.06
N HIS A 14 -0.98 -15.16 7.67
CA HIS A 14 -1.09 -14.34 6.47
C HIS A 14 -0.81 -12.86 6.74
N LEU A 15 -0.79 -12.42 8.00
CA LEU A 15 -0.50 -11.04 8.36
C LEU A 15 0.88 -10.55 7.88
N PRO A 16 1.97 -11.35 7.98
CA PRO A 16 3.27 -10.91 7.47
C PRO A 16 3.24 -10.69 5.96
N ALA A 17 2.59 -11.60 5.21
CA ALA A 17 2.46 -11.48 3.76
C ALA A 17 1.58 -10.27 3.37
N LEU A 18 0.48 -10.04 4.11
CA LEU A 18 -0.38 -8.87 3.91
C LEU A 18 0.38 -7.58 4.21
N ALA A 19 1.12 -7.52 5.32
CA ALA A 19 1.92 -6.36 5.68
C ALA A 19 3.01 -6.09 4.65
N ALA A 20 3.75 -7.12 4.22
CA ALA A 20 4.76 -6.99 3.17
C ALA A 20 4.15 -6.51 1.84
N GLY A 21 3.02 -7.08 1.43
CA GLY A 21 2.30 -6.65 0.23
C GLY A 21 1.79 -5.22 0.33
N TRP A 22 1.28 -4.82 1.48
CA TRP A 22 0.82 -3.45 1.75
C TRP A 22 1.98 -2.44 1.71
N LEU A 23 3.11 -2.75 2.34
CA LEU A 23 4.30 -1.90 2.31
C LEU A 23 4.88 -1.80 0.89
N LEU A 24 4.93 -2.91 0.15
CA LEU A 24 5.37 -2.92 -1.24
C LEU A 24 4.45 -2.09 -2.13
N ALA A 25 3.14 -2.26 -1.98
CA ALA A 25 2.15 -1.48 -2.72
C ALA A 25 2.25 0.01 -2.40
N ALA A 26 2.47 0.38 -1.13
CA ALA A 26 2.65 1.75 -0.71
C ALA A 26 3.91 2.39 -1.32
N ALA A 27 5.04 1.69 -1.23
CA ALA A 27 6.31 2.15 -1.80
C ALA A 27 6.23 2.27 -3.33
N TRP A 28 5.72 1.24 -4.01
CA TRP A 28 5.60 1.24 -5.46
C TRP A 28 4.63 2.31 -5.96
N GLY A 29 3.46 2.42 -5.33
CA GLY A 29 2.49 3.45 -5.68
C GLY A 29 3.02 4.85 -5.46
N SER A 30 3.80 5.09 -4.39
CA SER A 30 4.51 6.35 -4.17
C SER A 30 5.48 6.64 -5.32
N VAL A 31 6.35 5.70 -5.68
CA VAL A 31 7.30 5.87 -6.80
C VAL A 31 6.56 6.20 -8.11
N VAL A 32 5.53 5.44 -8.45
CA VAL A 32 4.74 5.65 -9.67
C VAL A 32 4.09 7.04 -9.65
N GLN A 33 3.44 7.40 -8.54
CA GLN A 33 2.83 8.73 -8.36
C GLN A 33 3.86 9.85 -8.55
N THR A 34 5.04 9.73 -7.95
CA THR A 34 6.13 10.71 -8.10
C THR A 34 6.57 10.83 -9.56
N GLN A 35 6.75 9.71 -10.27
CA GLN A 35 7.12 9.76 -11.68
C GLN A 35 6.04 10.40 -12.56
N PHE A 36 4.76 10.11 -12.32
CA PHE A 36 3.65 10.78 -13.01
C PHE A 36 3.69 12.30 -12.79
N ASN A 37 3.88 12.75 -11.54
CA ASN A 37 3.96 14.17 -11.21
C ASN A 37 5.17 14.84 -11.88
N LEU A 38 6.36 14.22 -11.79
CA LEU A 38 7.58 14.76 -12.39
C LEU A 38 7.50 14.79 -13.92
N GLN A 39 6.85 13.79 -14.53
CA GLN A 39 6.65 13.78 -15.98
C GLN A 39 5.67 14.87 -16.42
N ALA A 40 4.63 15.17 -15.63
CA ALA A 40 3.75 16.30 -15.89
C ALA A 40 4.50 17.64 -15.86
N LEU A 41 5.44 17.82 -14.92
CA LEU A 41 6.30 19.01 -14.89
C LEU A 41 7.19 19.12 -16.13
N VAL A 42 7.78 18.01 -16.59
CA VAL A 42 8.55 17.97 -17.84
C VAL A 42 7.70 18.37 -19.04
N ALA A 43 6.45 17.92 -19.11
CA ALA A 43 5.53 18.30 -20.17
C ALA A 43 5.21 19.80 -20.20
N LEU A 44 5.36 20.48 -19.05
CA LEU A 44 5.22 21.94 -18.92
C LEU A 44 6.53 22.70 -19.19
N GLY A 45 7.59 22.00 -19.63
CA GLY A 45 8.90 22.59 -19.92
C GLY A 45 9.79 22.80 -18.69
N VAL A 46 9.41 22.26 -17.52
CA VAL A 46 10.24 22.34 -16.31
C VAL A 46 11.39 21.32 -16.41
N PRO A 47 12.66 21.75 -16.27
CA PRO A 47 13.78 20.82 -16.30
C PRO A 47 13.79 19.95 -15.04
N VAL A 48 13.68 18.63 -15.23
CA VAL A 48 13.80 17.63 -14.15
C VAL A 48 15.01 16.74 -14.43
N PRO A 49 16.23 17.18 -14.06
CA PRO A 49 17.43 16.39 -14.27
C PRO A 49 17.38 15.08 -13.47
N PRO A 50 18.11 14.03 -13.87
CA PRO A 50 18.05 12.72 -13.23
C PRO A 50 18.31 12.74 -11.71
N GLY A 51 19.26 13.58 -11.25
CA GLY A 51 19.56 13.72 -9.83
C GLY A 51 18.40 14.30 -9.02
N LEU A 52 17.72 15.32 -9.54
CA LEU A 52 16.52 15.88 -8.91
C LEU A 52 15.39 14.83 -8.89
N ARG A 53 15.22 14.11 -10.00
CA ARG A 53 14.21 13.06 -10.13
C ARG A 53 14.39 11.96 -9.08
N ALA A 54 15.63 11.50 -8.88
CA ALA A 54 15.98 10.51 -7.87
C ALA A 54 15.77 11.04 -6.45
N LEU A 55 16.24 12.27 -6.17
CA LEU A 55 16.09 12.89 -4.85
C LEU A 55 14.61 13.06 -4.46
N THR A 56 13.78 13.59 -5.36
CA THR A 56 12.34 13.74 -5.11
C THR A 56 11.66 12.40 -4.89
N THR A 57 12.06 11.36 -5.64
CA THR A 57 11.54 10.00 -5.42
C THR A 57 11.88 9.46 -4.02
N LEU A 58 13.11 9.69 -3.55
CA LEU A 58 13.52 9.30 -2.19
C LEU A 58 12.76 10.10 -1.11
N GLN A 59 12.56 11.40 -1.34
CA GLN A 59 11.78 12.26 -0.46
C GLN A 59 10.32 11.82 -0.38
N ASP A 60 9.68 11.50 -1.50
CA ASP A 60 8.31 11.00 -1.54
C ASP A 60 8.17 9.58 -0.96
N LEU A 61 9.20 8.74 -1.10
CA LEU A 61 9.23 7.45 -0.40
C LEU A 61 9.24 7.63 1.13
N ALA A 62 9.94 8.63 1.66
CA ALA A 62 9.97 8.90 3.09
C ALA A 62 8.72 9.67 3.58
N GLY A 63 8.24 10.62 2.78
CA GLY A 63 7.15 11.54 3.17
C GLY A 63 5.76 11.10 2.69
N PHE A 64 5.60 10.83 1.40
CA PHE A 64 4.30 10.51 0.79
C PHE A 64 3.92 9.03 0.96
N ALA A 65 4.86 8.09 0.89
CA ALA A 65 4.53 6.66 0.97
C ALA A 65 3.77 6.27 2.25
N PRO A 66 4.06 6.81 3.46
CA PRO A 66 3.24 6.58 4.65
C PRO A 66 1.78 7.05 4.50
N VAL A 67 1.57 8.20 3.85
CA VAL A 67 0.22 8.71 3.56
C VAL A 67 -0.49 7.80 2.57
N TYR A 68 0.21 7.40 1.51
CA TYR A 68 -0.33 6.49 0.50
C TYR A 68 -0.65 5.10 1.09
N ALA A 69 0.15 4.61 2.04
CA ALA A 69 -0.14 3.41 2.82
C ALA A 69 -1.47 3.55 3.59
N GLY A 70 -1.71 4.70 4.21
CA GLY A 70 -2.99 5.02 4.86
C GLY A 70 -4.18 4.99 3.90
N ILE A 71 -4.03 5.55 2.69
CA ILE A 71 -5.05 5.51 1.63
C ILE A 71 -5.33 4.06 1.20
N LEU A 72 -4.29 3.27 0.96
CA LEU A 72 -4.43 1.85 0.64
C LEU A 72 -5.15 1.09 1.75
N ALA A 73 -4.78 1.31 3.02
CA ALA A 73 -5.43 0.68 4.16
C ALA A 73 -6.91 1.05 4.24
N ALA A 74 -7.26 2.32 4.02
CA ALA A 74 -8.65 2.77 4.01
C ALA A 74 -9.50 2.06 2.95
N GLY A 75 -8.94 1.71 1.79
CA GLY A 75 -9.61 0.91 0.77
C GLY A 75 -9.59 -0.60 1.05
N TRP A 76 -8.45 -1.13 1.51
CA TRP A 76 -8.25 -2.57 1.68
C TRP A 76 -8.97 -3.14 2.88
N LEU A 77 -8.99 -2.44 4.02
CA LEU A 77 -9.65 -2.93 5.23
C LEU A 77 -11.14 -3.24 5.01
N PRO A 78 -11.97 -2.35 4.45
CA PRO A 78 -13.37 -2.69 4.17
C PRO A 78 -13.48 -3.78 3.09
N ALA A 79 -12.65 -3.76 2.04
CA ALA A 79 -12.69 -4.77 0.99
C ALA A 79 -12.37 -6.18 1.52
N LEU A 80 -11.32 -6.32 2.34
CA LEU A 80 -10.94 -7.58 2.97
C LEU A 80 -11.96 -8.02 4.02
N GLY A 81 -12.52 -7.08 4.79
CA GLY A 81 -13.59 -7.34 5.75
C GLY A 81 -14.84 -7.91 5.07
N LEU A 82 -15.25 -7.29 3.96
CA LEU A 82 -16.33 -7.79 3.12
C LEU A 82 -15.98 -9.18 2.58
N ALA A 83 -14.83 -9.36 1.93
CA ALA A 83 -14.40 -10.64 1.37
C ALA A 83 -14.40 -11.77 2.41
N ALA A 84 -13.88 -11.52 3.62
CA ALA A 84 -13.92 -12.47 4.72
C ALA A 84 -15.35 -12.77 5.20
N GLY A 85 -16.24 -11.77 5.20
CA GLY A 85 -17.66 -11.96 5.45
C GLY A 85 -18.32 -12.85 4.41
N LEU A 86 -18.03 -12.63 3.12
CA LEU A 86 -18.58 -13.45 2.04
C LEU A 86 -18.03 -14.87 2.09
N ALA A 87 -16.74 -15.07 2.37
CA ALA A 87 -16.14 -16.40 2.43
C ALA A 87 -16.69 -17.30 3.56
N ARG A 88 -17.43 -16.75 4.53
CA ARG A 88 -18.06 -17.52 5.61
C ARG A 88 -19.52 -17.91 5.33
N ARG A 89 -20.16 -17.30 4.34
CA ARG A 89 -21.56 -17.57 3.97
C ARG A 89 -21.70 -18.54 2.78
N TRP A 90 -20.57 -18.89 2.16
CA TRP A 90 -20.43 -19.90 1.12
C TRP A 90 -19.56 -21.03 1.67
#